data_AF-A0A524GCP4-F1
#
_entry.id   AF-A0A524GCP4-F1
#
_cell.length_a   1.000
_cell.length_b   1.000
_cell.length_c   1.000
_cell.angle_alpha   90.00
_cell.angle_beta   90.00
_cell.angle_gamma   90.00
#
_symmetry.space_group_name_H-M   'P 1'
#
loop_
_entity.id
_entity.type
_entity.pdbx_description
1 polymer ?
#
loop_
_entity_poly.entity_id
_entity_poly.type
_entity_poly.pdbx_seq_one_letter_code
_entity_poly.pdbx_strand_id
1 'polypeptide(L)' 'LDIIDREVPGIAEAMRSEGLKKTSRVMLSRAVAGVRGTSLIINLPGSPKAVKENLHVILEVIPHAIGKIKGDPSECAR' A
#
# COMPACT_ATOMS: atom_id res chain seq x y z
N LEU A 1 -6.23 -10.11 -12.26
CA LEU A 1 -6.07 -8.75 -11.68
C LEU A 1 -6.49 -7.81 -12.78
N ASP A 2 -7.78 -7.56 -12.87
CA ASP A 2 -8.36 -7.16 -14.16
C ASP A 2 -8.39 -5.63 -14.31
N ILE A 3 -7.92 -4.91 -13.28
CA ILE A 3 -7.99 -3.45 -13.15
C ILE A 3 -6.61 -2.79 -13.06
N ILE A 4 -5.62 -3.44 -12.45
CA ILE A 4 -4.27 -2.86 -12.28
C ILE A 4 -3.32 -3.38 -13.35
N ASP A 5 -2.43 -2.52 -13.84
CA ASP A 5 -1.42 -2.86 -14.83
C ASP A 5 -0.23 -3.56 -14.18
N ARG A 6 0.09 -3.20 -12.94
CA ARG A 6 1.16 -3.82 -12.13
C ARG A 6 0.85 -3.81 -10.64
N GLU A 7 1.28 -4.84 -9.94
CA GLU A 7 1.20 -4.92 -8.48
C GLU A 7 2.31 -4.11 -7.79
N VAL A 8 2.02 -3.65 -6.57
CA VAL A 8 2.98 -3.04 -5.63
C VAL A 8 2.89 -3.82 -4.32
N PRO A 9 3.41 -5.07 -4.28
CA PRO A 9 3.16 -5.99 -3.16
C PRO A 9 3.69 -5.49 -1.81
N GLY A 10 4.81 -4.75 -1.83
CA GLY A 10 5.45 -4.20 -0.62
C GLY A 10 4.53 -3.33 0.25
N ILE A 11 3.57 -2.63 -0.33
CA ILE A 11 2.58 -1.84 0.44
C ILE A 11 1.68 -2.77 1.26
N ALA A 12 1.13 -3.81 0.62
CA ALA A 12 0.26 -4.77 1.28
C ALA A 12 1.03 -5.62 2.31
N GLU A 13 2.29 -5.96 2.02
CA GLU A 13 3.19 -6.66 2.94
C GLU A 13 3.52 -5.81 4.18
N ALA A 14 3.87 -4.53 4.01
CA ALA A 14 4.15 -3.64 5.14
C ALA A 14 2.93 -3.48 6.05
N MET A 15 1.75 -3.27 5.46
CA MET A 15 0.48 -3.19 6.20
C MET A 15 0.18 -4.47 7.00
N ARG A 16 0.36 -5.66 6.39
CA ARG A 16 0.20 -6.94 7.11
C ARG A 16 1.25 -7.12 8.21
N SER A 17 2.50 -6.79 7.92
CA SER A 17 3.61 -6.89 8.88
C SER A 17 3.35 -6.05 10.13
N GLU A 18 2.94 -4.79 9.96
CA GLU A 18 2.60 -3.94 11.09
C GLU A 18 1.33 -4.42 11.80
N GLY A 19 0.32 -4.86 11.06
CA GLY A 19 -0.91 -5.40 11.64
C GLY A 19 -0.68 -6.66 12.48
N LEU A 20 0.30 -7.50 12.11
CA LEU A 20 0.64 -8.73 12.83
C LEU A 20 1.15 -8.45 14.24
N LYS A 21 1.77 -7.28 14.47
CA LYS A 21 2.17 -6.83 15.81
C LYS A 21 0.98 -6.60 16.74
N LYS A 22 -0.22 -6.42 16.18
CA LYS A 22 -1.47 -6.15 16.92
C LYS A 22 -2.40 -7.36 16.98
N THR A 23 -2.51 -8.12 15.90
CA THR A 23 -3.36 -9.32 15.85
C THR A 23 -2.92 -10.30 14.76
N SER A 24 -2.85 -11.57 15.12
CA SER A 24 -2.57 -12.67 14.17
C SER A 24 -3.62 -12.77 13.06
N ARG A 25 -4.85 -12.30 13.29
CA ARG A 25 -5.95 -12.36 12.31
C ARG A 25 -5.65 -11.62 11.00
N VAL A 26 -4.75 -10.64 11.02
CA VAL A 26 -4.42 -9.85 9.82
C VAL A 26 -3.77 -10.71 8.72
N MET A 27 -3.23 -11.89 9.06
CA MET A 27 -2.66 -12.83 8.09
C MET A 27 -3.67 -13.31 7.04
N LEU A 28 -4.98 -13.23 7.35
CA LEU A 28 -6.06 -13.61 6.44
C LEU A 28 -6.41 -12.50 5.43
N SER A 29 -5.81 -11.31 5.56
CA SER A 29 -6.06 -10.19 4.65
C SER A 29 -5.58 -10.48 3.24
N ARG A 30 -6.50 -10.37 2.27
CA ARG A 30 -6.21 -10.43 0.83
C ARG A 30 -6.07 -9.04 0.20
N ALA A 31 -5.67 -8.04 0.99
CA ALA A 31 -5.45 -6.69 0.47
C ALA A 31 -4.33 -6.72 -0.60
N VAL A 32 -4.59 -5.98 -1.68
CA VAL A 32 -3.69 -5.78 -2.82
C VAL A 32 -3.46 -4.28 -2.97
N ALA A 33 -2.27 -3.92 -3.41
CA ALA A 33 -1.94 -2.57 -3.86
C ALA A 33 -1.33 -2.66 -5.26
N GLY A 34 -1.62 -1.70 -6.11
CA GLY A 34 -1.20 -1.74 -7.50
C GLY A 34 -1.39 -0.40 -8.22
N VAL A 35 -0.92 -0.35 -9.45
CA VAL A 35 -0.94 0.84 -10.30
C VAL A 35 -1.84 0.60 -11.49
N ARG A 36 -2.65 1.60 -11.85
CA ARG A 36 -3.38 1.68 -13.12
C ARG A 36 -3.07 3.02 -13.78
N GLY A 37 -2.39 3.02 -14.93
CA GLY A 37 -1.85 4.21 -15.58
C GLY A 37 -0.98 5.01 -14.60
N THR A 38 -1.45 6.21 -14.26
CA THR A 38 -0.78 7.12 -13.32
C THR A 38 -1.38 7.12 -11.90
N SER A 39 -2.26 6.16 -11.60
CA SER A 39 -2.99 6.06 -10.33
C SER A 39 -2.50 4.91 -9.46
N LEU A 40 -2.28 5.20 -8.18
CA LEU A 40 -2.01 4.20 -7.14
C LEU A 40 -3.33 3.76 -6.49
N ILE A 41 -3.59 2.46 -6.47
CA ILE A 41 -4.80 1.86 -5.89
C ILE A 41 -4.37 0.95 -4.73
N ILE A 42 -4.97 1.14 -3.55
CA ILE A 42 -4.60 0.41 -2.32
C ILE A 42 -5.89 -0.05 -1.63
N ASN A 43 -6.02 -1.36 -1.39
CA ASN A 43 -7.12 -1.89 -0.60
C ASN A 43 -6.86 -1.64 0.90
N LEU A 44 -7.82 -1.01 1.58
CA LEU A 44 -7.80 -0.80 3.03
C LEU A 44 -8.88 -1.64 3.72
N PRO A 45 -8.73 -1.91 5.03
CA PRO A 45 -9.74 -2.65 5.79
C PRO A 45 -11.08 -1.90 5.89
N GLY A 46 -12.15 -2.61 6.24
CA GLY A 46 -13.49 -2.01 6.31
C GLY A 46 -13.78 -1.14 7.54
N SER A 47 -13.00 -1.25 8.63
CA SER A 47 -13.25 -0.48 9.85
C SER A 47 -12.44 0.82 9.88
N PRO A 48 -13.03 1.96 10.32
CA PRO A 48 -12.31 3.24 10.38
C PRO A 48 -11.04 3.20 11.24
N LYS A 49 -11.04 2.41 12.32
CA LYS A 49 -9.86 2.21 13.16
C LYS A 49 -8.73 1.55 12.36
N ALA A 50 -9.02 0.43 11.69
CA ALA A 50 -8.01 -0.30 10.94
C ALA A 50 -7.52 0.49 9.72
N VAL A 51 -8.39 1.29 9.08
CA VAL A 51 -7.99 2.25 8.03
C VAL A 51 -6.94 3.22 8.55
N LYS A 52 -7.19 3.89 9.69
CA LYS A 52 -6.24 4.84 10.28
C LYS A 52 -4.91 4.17 10.58
N GLU A 53 -4.94 2.97 11.16
CA GLU A 53 -3.72 2.23 11.51
C GLU A 53 -2.91 1.85 10.27
N ASN A 54 -3.57 1.37 9.21
CA ASN A 54 -2.89 0.99 7.96
C ASN A 54 -2.38 2.21 7.19
N LEU A 55 -3.14 3.30 7.16
CA LEU A 55 -2.71 4.55 6.54
C LEU A 55 -1.43 5.09 7.20
N HIS A 56 -1.32 5.06 8.52
CA HIS A 56 -0.08 5.51 9.20
C HIS A 56 1.17 4.76 8.73
N VAL A 57 1.05 3.49 8.32
CA VAL A 57 2.19 2.68 7.82
C VAL A 57 2.67 3.16 6.45
N ILE A 58 1.76 3.65 5.62
CA ILE A 58 2.02 3.86 4.19
C ILE A 58 1.95 5.33 3.77
N LEU A 59 1.44 6.22 4.63
CA LEU A 59 1.16 7.61 4.25
C LEU A 59 2.40 8.34 3.74
N GLU A 60 3.54 8.12 4.40
CA GLU A 60 4.79 8.80 4.11
C GLU A 60 5.36 8.41 2.73
N VAL A 61 5.13 7.17 2.28
CA VAL A 61 5.65 6.68 1.00
C VAL A 61 4.77 7.04 -0.20
N ILE A 62 3.49 7.40 0.03
CA ILE A 62 2.52 7.68 -1.05
C ILE A 62 2.99 8.81 -1.99
N PRO A 63 3.47 9.99 -1.50
CA PRO A 63 3.93 11.05 -2.39
C PRO A 63 5.06 10.61 -3.31
N HIS A 64 6.06 9.88 -2.78
CA HIS A 64 7.17 9.36 -3.57
C HIS A 64 6.70 8.30 -4.57
N ALA A 65 5.83 7.37 -4.15
CA ALA A 65 5.26 6.36 -5.03
C ALA A 65 4.49 6.98 -6.20
N ILE A 66 3.69 8.02 -5.96
CA ILE A 66 2.99 8.76 -7.02
C ILE A 66 3.97 9.47 -7.95
N GLY A 67 5.03 10.09 -7.41
CA GLY A 67 6.11 10.68 -8.21
C GLY A 67 6.72 9.66 -9.17
N LYS A 68 7.10 8.49 -8.65
CA LYS A 68 7.64 7.38 -9.45
C LYS A 68 6.68 6.86 -10.50
N ILE A 69 5.40 6.72 -10.17
CA ILE A 69 4.36 6.33 -11.12
C ILE A 69 4.24 7.33 -12.27
N LYS A 70 4.47 8.62 -12.01
CA LYS A 70 4.44 9.69 -13.02
C LYS A 70 5.77 9.90 -13.75
N GLY A 71 6.79 9.09 -13.48
CA GLY A 71 8.09 9.15 -14.17
C GLY A 71 9.15 10.03 -13.50
N ASP A 72 9.02 10.31 -12.20
CA ASP A 72 10.06 11.04 -11.44
C ASP A 72 11.39 10.25 -11.43
N PRO A 73 12.50 10.83 -11.94
CA PRO A 73 13.80 10.17 -11.96
C PRO A 73 14.52 10.15 -10.59
N SER A 74 14.01 10.83 -9.55
CA SER A 74 14.67 10.93 -8.24
C SER A 74 14.96 9.57 -7.58
N GLU A 75 16.15 9.33 -7.05
CA GLU A 75 16.50 8.02 -6.48
C GLU A 75 15.56 7.57 -5.33
N CYS A 76 15.30 6.27 -5.24
CA CYS A 76 14.50 5.69 -4.15
C CYS A 76 15.28 5.59 -2.83
N ALA A 77 16.60 5.52 -2.90
CA ALA A 77 17.47 5.57 -1.73
C ALA A 77 17.63 7.02 -1.29
N ARG A 78 17.14 7.33 -0.08
CA ARG A 78 17.49 8.53 0.67
C ARG A 78 18.23 8.11 1.93
#